data_AF-A0A811PSZ7-F1
#
_entry.id   AF-A0A811PSZ7-F1
#
_cell.length_a   1.000
_cell.length_b   1.000
_cell.length_c   1.000
_cell.angle_alpha   90.00
_cell.angle_beta   90.00
_cell.angle_gamma   90.00
#
_symmetry.space_group_name_H-M   'P 1'
#
loop_
_entity.id
_entity.type
_entity.pdbx_description
1 polymer ?
#
loop_
_entity_poly.entity_id
_entity_poly.type
_entity_poly.pdbx_seq_one_letter_code
_entity_poly.pdbx_strand_id
1 'polypeptide(L)'
;MPDIIKRQVPILALNGKNYQTWALDCELHLQGMQLSHTITACPNDVAAPPPHEQAQAAIFLRHHIHNDLKQEYLEVKDPLTLWTALQERFGKQKTVIHPQAMRDWAQLRFLDFKSVEAYNTALHRIVGQLRFCGQRVTESEMIEKTLETFHPSNMVL
;
A
#
# COMPACT_ATOMS: atom_id res chain seq x y z
N MET A 1 2.79 -15.57 28.93
CA MET A 1 1.67 -15.02 28.13
C MET A 1 2.27 -14.48 26.85
N PRO A 2 1.64 -14.72 25.69
CA PRO A 2 2.36 -15.00 24.46
C PRO A 2 3.12 -13.77 23.96
N ASP A 3 4.40 -13.98 23.65
CA ASP A 3 5.19 -13.06 22.84
C ASP A 3 4.38 -12.71 21.60
N ILE A 4 3.93 -11.45 21.56
CA ILE A 4 3.44 -10.84 20.34
C ILE A 4 4.68 -10.74 19.47
N ILE A 5 4.98 -11.80 18.70
CA ILE A 5 5.94 -11.73 17.61
C ILE A 5 5.41 -10.62 16.72
N LYS A 6 6.02 -9.44 16.88
CA LYS A 6 5.68 -8.23 16.18
C LYS A 6 5.92 -8.55 14.71
N ARG A 7 4.85 -8.80 13.96
CA ARG A 7 4.95 -9.13 12.53
C ARG A 7 5.72 -8.00 11.87
N GLN A 8 6.78 -8.35 11.15
CA GLN A 8 7.69 -7.39 10.53
C GLN A 8 7.00 -6.63 9.40
N VAL A 9 5.98 -7.25 8.78
CA VAL A 9 5.13 -6.67 7.75
C VAL A 9 3.66 -6.80 8.20
N PRO A 10 2.79 -5.81 7.95
CA PRO A 10 1.35 -5.95 8.18
C PRO A 10 0.73 -7.07 7.33
N ILE A 11 -0.47 -7.54 7.68
CA ILE A 11 -1.19 -8.52 6.84
C ILE A 11 -1.80 -7.80 5.64
N LEU A 12 -1.63 -8.32 4.42
CA LEU A 12 -2.38 -7.86 3.25
C LEU A 12 -3.88 -8.05 3.49
N ALA A 13 -4.64 -6.97 3.47
CA ALA A 13 -6.09 -7.02 3.61
C ALA A 13 -6.74 -7.73 2.42
N LEU A 14 -7.88 -8.39 2.65
CA LEU A 14 -8.62 -9.12 1.62
C LEU A 14 -9.02 -8.22 0.42
N ASN A 15 -9.42 -6.98 0.70
CA ASN A 15 -9.74 -5.99 -0.33
C ASN A 15 -8.50 -5.29 -0.93
N GLY A 16 -7.31 -5.67 -0.46
CA GLY A 16 -6.02 -5.12 -0.87
C GLY A 16 -5.80 -3.65 -0.50
N LYS A 17 -6.58 -3.02 0.39
CA LYS A 17 -6.49 -1.57 0.64
C LYS A 17 -5.09 -1.08 1.05
N ASN A 18 -4.28 -1.97 1.62
CA ASN A 18 -2.91 -1.73 2.05
C ASN A 18 -1.88 -2.44 1.17
N TYR A 19 -2.25 -2.89 -0.04
CA TYR A 19 -1.40 -3.70 -0.90
C TYR A 19 -0.04 -3.06 -1.16
N GLN A 20 0.02 -1.75 -1.24
CA GLN A 20 1.21 -1.07 -1.75
C GLN A 20 2.24 -0.82 -0.65
N THR A 21 1.76 -0.43 0.53
CA THR A 21 2.62 -0.42 1.72
C THR A 21 3.07 -1.84 2.04
N TRP A 22 2.16 -2.82 1.94
CA TRP A 22 2.48 -4.23 2.13
C TRP A 22 3.53 -4.74 1.14
N ALA A 23 3.39 -4.43 -0.15
CA ALA A 23 4.31 -4.86 -1.19
C ALA A 23 5.70 -4.27 -0.97
N LEU A 24 5.79 -2.96 -0.69
CA LEU A 24 7.06 -2.31 -0.37
C LEU A 24 7.73 -2.93 0.86
N ASP A 25 6.98 -3.14 1.94
CA ASP A 25 7.49 -3.75 3.17
C ASP A 25 7.98 -5.19 2.91
N CYS A 26 7.27 -5.98 2.10
CA CYS A 26 7.69 -7.31 1.67
C CYS A 26 8.96 -7.27 0.82
N GLU A 27 9.07 -6.37 -0.16
CA GLU A 27 10.25 -6.21 -1.00
C GLU A 27 11.49 -5.86 -0.17
N LEU A 28 11.37 -4.86 0.72
CA LEU A 28 12.45 -4.44 1.62
C LEU A 28 12.86 -5.56 2.58
N HIS A 29 11.88 -6.32 3.09
CA HIS A 29 12.16 -7.45 3.97
C HIS A 29 12.91 -8.57 3.25
N LEU A 30 12.43 -8.98 2.07
CA LEU A 30 13.09 -9.99 1.25
C LEU A 30 14.49 -9.53 0.81
N GLN A 31 14.67 -8.23 0.55
CA GLN A 31 15.99 -7.66 0.28
C GLN A 31 16.93 -7.79 1.48
N GLY A 32 16.47 -7.47 2.69
CA GLY A 32 17.23 -7.67 3.92
C GLY A 32 17.62 -9.14 4.15
N MET A 33 16.78 -10.08 3.67
CA MET A 33 17.04 -11.51 3.73
C MET A 33 17.85 -12.05 2.54
N GLN A 34 18.22 -11.21 1.56
CA GLN A 34 18.86 -11.63 0.30
C GLN A 34 18.00 -12.54 -0.59
N LEU A 35 16.67 -12.51 -0.41
CA LEU A 35 15.69 -13.34 -1.13
C LEU A 35 14.94 -12.59 -2.24
N SER A 36 15.27 -11.32 -2.55
CA SER A 36 14.54 -10.54 -3.57
C SER A 36 14.47 -11.21 -4.95
N HIS A 37 15.48 -12.00 -5.29
CA HIS A 37 15.54 -12.71 -6.57
C HIS A 37 14.46 -13.81 -6.69
N THR A 38 13.88 -14.27 -5.57
CA THR A 38 12.80 -15.28 -5.56
C THR A 38 11.44 -14.72 -6.01
N ILE A 39 11.27 -13.40 -6.01
CA ILE A 39 10.05 -12.70 -6.46
C ILE A 39 10.29 -11.85 -7.71
N THR A 40 11.49 -11.93 -8.29
CA THR A 40 11.86 -11.21 -9.50
C THR A 40 11.92 -12.20 -10.66
N ALA A 41 11.32 -11.85 -11.80
CA ALA A 41 11.47 -12.65 -13.00
C ALA A 41 12.94 -12.64 -13.45
N CYS A 42 13.57 -13.81 -13.49
CA CYS A 42 14.90 -13.96 -14.06
C CYS A 42 14.83 -13.94 -15.60
N PRO A 43 15.77 -13.27 -16.28
CA PRO A 43 15.99 -13.50 -17.71
C PRO A 43 16.31 -14.97 -17.98
N ASN A 44 15.99 -15.45 -19.19
CA ASN A 44 16.01 -16.86 -19.58
C ASN A 44 17.32 -17.65 -19.35
N ASP A 45 18.43 -16.99 -18.98
CA ASP A 45 19.76 -17.59 -18.82
C ASP A 45 20.27 -17.64 -17.35
N VAL A 46 19.47 -17.22 -16.36
CA VAL A 46 19.86 -17.28 -14.94
C VAL A 46 19.31 -18.55 -14.29
N ALA A 47 20.15 -19.24 -13.51
CA ALA A 47 19.75 -20.41 -12.75
C ALA A 47 18.58 -20.07 -11.81
N ALA A 48 17.60 -20.97 -11.73
CA ALA A 48 16.45 -20.81 -10.84
C ALA A 48 16.92 -20.70 -9.37
N PRO A 49 16.19 -19.94 -8.52
CA PRO A 49 16.51 -19.83 -7.10
C PRO A 49 16.55 -21.22 -6.44
N PRO A 50 17.46 -21.45 -5.46
CA PRO A 50 17.50 -22.70 -4.70
C PRO A 50 16.13 -23.05 -4.08
N PRO A 51 15.72 -24.34 -4.04
CA PRO A 51 14.39 -24.72 -3.52
C PRO A 51 14.11 -24.28 -2.08
N HIS A 52 15.14 -24.22 -1.23
CA HIS A 52 14.99 -23.78 0.16
C HIS A 52 14.71 -22.27 0.26
N GLU A 53 15.33 -21.46 -0.60
CA GLU A 53 15.09 -20.01 -0.69
C GLU A 53 13.68 -19.73 -1.24
N GLN A 54 13.24 -20.48 -2.25
CA GLN A 54 11.86 -20.41 -2.77
C GLN A 54 10.84 -20.74 -1.67
N ALA A 55 11.06 -21.83 -0.92
CA ALA A 55 10.18 -22.22 0.17
C ALA A 55 10.15 -21.17 1.29
N GLN A 56 11.29 -20.58 1.64
CA GLN A 56 11.39 -19.54 2.67
C GLN A 56 10.61 -18.27 2.26
N ALA A 57 10.78 -17.81 1.02
CA ALA A 57 10.02 -16.67 0.50
C ALA A 57 8.52 -16.98 0.40
N ALA A 58 8.13 -18.19 -0.05
CA ALA A 58 6.73 -18.59 -0.13
C ALA A 58 6.08 -18.63 1.26
N ILE A 59 6.73 -19.22 2.27
CA ILE A 59 6.24 -19.23 3.65
C ILE A 59 6.09 -17.80 4.18
N PHE A 60 7.08 -16.94 3.93
CA PHE A 60 7.03 -15.53 4.32
C PHE A 60 5.82 -14.81 3.72
N LEU A 61 5.64 -14.86 2.39
CA LEU A 61 4.50 -14.23 1.70
C LEU A 61 3.17 -14.79 2.22
N ARG A 62 3.06 -16.11 2.33
CA ARG A 62 1.86 -16.77 2.87
C ARG A 62 1.59 -16.37 4.31
N HIS A 63 2.60 -16.08 5.13
CA HIS A 63 2.38 -15.63 6.51
C HIS A 63 1.74 -14.24 6.58
N HIS A 64 2.03 -13.39 5.59
CA HIS A 64 1.68 -11.98 5.55
C HIS A 64 0.49 -11.63 4.66
N ILE A 65 -0.30 -12.60 4.19
CA ILE A 65 -1.56 -12.35 3.48
C ILE A 65 -2.80 -12.80 4.29
N HIS A 66 -3.97 -12.25 3.97
CA HIS A 66 -5.24 -12.63 4.58
C HIS A 66 -5.53 -14.13 4.44
N ASN A 67 -6.18 -14.75 5.42
CA ASN A 67 -6.46 -16.20 5.40
C ASN A 67 -7.27 -16.64 4.18
N ASP A 68 -8.29 -15.88 3.78
CA ASP A 68 -9.08 -16.21 2.58
C ASP A 68 -8.23 -16.17 1.29
N LEU A 69 -7.28 -15.22 1.20
CA LEU A 69 -6.30 -15.20 0.10
C LEU A 69 -5.39 -16.44 0.16
N LYS A 70 -4.98 -16.90 1.35
CA LYS A 70 -4.18 -18.14 1.49
C LYS A 70 -4.94 -19.37 1.01
N GLN A 71 -6.25 -19.42 1.24
CA GLN A 71 -7.13 -20.50 0.78
C GLN A 71 -7.30 -20.44 -0.74
N GLU A 72 -7.54 -19.26 -1.30
CA GLU A 72 -7.66 -19.04 -2.74
C GLU A 72 -6.38 -19.45 -3.50
N TYR A 73 -5.21 -19.08 -2.96
CA TYR A 73 -3.91 -19.43 -3.53
C TYR A 73 -3.26 -20.65 -2.86
N LEU A 74 -4.04 -21.62 -2.36
CA LEU A 74 -3.51 -22.76 -1.60
C LEU A 74 -2.51 -23.61 -2.40
N GLU A 75 -2.76 -23.82 -3.68
CA GLU A 75 -1.94 -24.67 -4.56
C GLU A 75 -0.70 -23.95 -5.10
N VAL A 76 -0.63 -22.62 -4.96
CA VAL A 76 0.50 -21.81 -5.43
C VAL A 76 1.67 -21.96 -4.44
N LYS A 77 2.67 -22.76 -4.84
CA LYS A 77 3.89 -23.02 -4.05
C LYS A 77 5.05 -22.10 -4.40
N ASP A 78 5.08 -21.63 -5.65
CA ASP A 78 6.13 -20.75 -6.15
C ASP A 78 5.91 -19.29 -5.66
N PRO A 79 6.89 -18.67 -4.98
CA PRO A 79 6.75 -17.32 -4.45
C PRO A 79 6.58 -16.27 -5.54
N LEU A 80 7.25 -16.40 -6.70
CA LEU A 80 7.12 -15.48 -7.81
C LEU A 80 5.69 -15.49 -8.37
N THR A 81 5.14 -16.68 -8.60
CA THR A 81 3.75 -16.84 -9.08
C THR A 81 2.75 -16.22 -8.10
N LEU A 82 2.92 -16.45 -6.79
CA LEU A 82 2.05 -15.83 -5.77
C LEU A 82 2.18 -14.31 -5.77
N TRP A 83 3.42 -13.80 -5.82
CA TRP A 83 3.71 -12.37 -5.87
C TRP A 83 3.07 -11.70 -7.09
N THR A 84 3.27 -12.26 -8.28
CA THR A 84 2.72 -11.75 -9.54
C THR A 84 1.19 -11.79 -9.54
N ALA A 85 0.56 -12.85 -9.01
CA ALA A 85 -0.90 -12.92 -8.92
C ALA A 85 -1.49 -11.82 -8.01
N LEU A 86 -0.86 -11.58 -6.86
CA LEU A 86 -1.26 -10.50 -5.96
C LEU A 86 -1.02 -9.12 -6.60
N GLN A 87 0.08 -8.96 -7.34
CA GLN A 87 0.40 -7.75 -8.08
C GLN A 87 -0.59 -7.49 -9.22
N GLU A 88 -1.03 -8.51 -9.95
CA GLU A 88 -2.03 -8.33 -11.00
C GLU A 88 -3.38 -7.92 -10.42
N ARG A 89 -3.78 -8.57 -9.32
CA ARG A 89 -5.07 -8.33 -8.65
C ARG A 89 -5.14 -6.95 -7.99
N PHE A 90 -4.10 -6.56 -7.27
CA PHE A 90 -4.10 -5.36 -6.43
C PHE A 90 -3.18 -4.24 -6.94
N GLY A 91 -2.25 -4.52 -7.84
CA GLY A 91 -1.34 -3.51 -8.39
C GLY A 91 -2.04 -2.45 -9.25
N LYS A 92 -3.19 -2.80 -9.84
CA LYS A 92 -4.04 -1.85 -10.58
C LYS A 92 -4.85 -0.93 -9.68
N GLN A 93 -4.83 -1.09 -8.36
CA GLN A 93 -5.62 -0.23 -7.46
C GLN A 93 -5.36 1.27 -7.64
N LYS A 94 -4.17 1.68 -8.10
CA LYS A 94 -3.89 3.08 -8.44
C LYS A 94 -4.93 3.66 -9.41
N THR A 95 -5.45 2.88 -10.36
CA THR A 95 -6.44 3.34 -11.34
C THR A 95 -7.81 3.63 -10.70
N VAL A 96 -8.12 2.99 -9.57
CA VAL A 96 -9.37 3.21 -8.83
C VAL A 96 -9.17 4.26 -7.73
N ILE A 97 -8.04 4.20 -7.01
CA ILE A 97 -7.69 5.11 -5.93
C ILE A 97 -7.47 6.53 -6.48
N HIS A 98 -6.82 6.69 -7.63
CA HIS A 98 -6.47 8.02 -8.15
C HIS A 98 -7.71 8.88 -8.46
N PRO A 99 -8.71 8.41 -9.24
CA PRO A 99 -9.93 9.19 -9.47
C PRO A 99 -10.73 9.45 -8.19
N GLN A 100 -10.71 8.53 -7.23
CA GLN A 100 -11.38 8.73 -5.94
C GLN A 100 -10.67 9.79 -5.10
N ALA A 101 -9.34 9.70 -4.96
CA ALA A 101 -8.54 10.65 -4.19
C ALA A 101 -8.61 12.06 -4.82
N MET A 102 -8.66 12.17 -6.15
CA MET A 102 -8.89 13.45 -6.84
C MET A 102 -10.26 14.04 -6.54
N ARG A 103 -11.32 13.21 -6.50
CA ARG A 103 -12.66 13.66 -6.11
C ARG A 103 -12.71 14.08 -4.64
N ASP A 104 -12.13 13.28 -3.75
CA ASP A 104 -12.06 13.57 -2.32
C ASP A 104 -11.28 14.87 -2.07
N TRP A 105 -10.17 15.09 -2.79
CA TRP A 105 -9.42 16.34 -2.76
C TRP A 105 -10.28 17.52 -3.22
N ALA A 106 -10.94 17.41 -4.38
CA ALA A 106 -11.77 18.48 -4.92
C ALA A 106 -12.91 18.87 -3.96
N GLN A 107 -13.51 17.87 -3.29
CA GLN A 107 -14.66 18.04 -2.39
C GLN A 107 -14.29 18.28 -0.92
N LEU A 108 -13.00 18.22 -0.56
CA LEU A 108 -12.57 18.40 0.82
C LEU A 108 -12.94 19.81 1.31
N ARG A 109 -13.69 19.90 2.41
CA ARG A 109 -14.03 21.16 3.06
C ARG A 109 -13.89 21.07 4.57
N PHE A 110 -13.26 22.07 5.19
CA PHE A 110 -13.11 22.13 6.64
C PHE A 110 -14.46 22.04 7.39
N LEU A 111 -15.50 22.70 6.86
CA LEU A 111 -16.85 22.72 7.45
C LEU A 111 -17.52 21.35 7.56
N ASP A 112 -17.07 20.35 6.79
CA ASP A 112 -17.62 18.98 6.85
C ASP A 112 -17.05 18.18 8.06
N PHE A 113 -16.12 18.74 8.83
CA PHE A 113 -15.45 18.10 9.96
C PHE A 113 -15.74 18.79 11.30
N LYS A 114 -15.82 17.99 12.37
CA LYS A 114 -16.09 18.49 13.73
C LYS A 114 -14.88 19.11 14.44
N SER A 115 -13.67 18.85 13.95
CA SER A 115 -12.43 19.33 14.55
C SER A 115 -11.32 19.49 13.52
N VAL A 116 -10.34 20.34 13.85
CA VAL A 116 -9.12 20.53 13.05
C VAL A 116 -8.35 19.23 12.88
N GLU A 117 -8.26 18.42 13.94
CA GLU A 117 -7.58 17.13 13.90
C GLU A 117 -8.25 16.16 12.91
N ALA A 118 -9.58 16.10 12.89
CA ALA A 118 -10.33 15.24 11.97
C ALA A 118 -10.13 15.67 10.51
N TYR A 119 -10.17 16.98 10.25
CA TYR A 119 -9.86 17.54 8.94
C TYR A 119 -8.42 17.22 8.51
N ASN A 120 -7.43 17.50 9.37
CA ASN A 120 -6.02 17.26 9.09
C ASN A 120 -5.75 15.77 8.82
N THR A 121 -6.38 14.87 9.59
CA THR A 121 -6.30 13.43 9.36
C THR A 121 -6.82 13.07 7.96
N ALA A 122 -7.97 13.62 7.56
CA ALA A 122 -8.54 13.38 6.23
C ALA A 122 -7.66 13.95 5.11
N LEU A 123 -7.15 15.18 5.27
CA LEU A 123 -6.24 15.83 4.34
C LEU A 123 -4.98 14.98 4.13
N HIS A 124 -4.29 14.58 5.21
CA HIS A 124 -3.10 13.73 5.12
C HIS A 124 -3.38 12.38 4.47
N ARG A 125 -4.55 11.78 4.74
CA ARG A 125 -4.96 10.54 4.09
C ARG A 125 -5.11 10.71 2.57
N ILE A 126 -5.80 11.77 2.13
CA ILE A 126 -6.02 12.06 0.70
C ILE A 126 -4.69 12.36 0.01
N VAL A 127 -3.86 13.23 0.61
CA VAL A 127 -2.52 13.56 0.11
C VAL A 127 -1.64 12.31 0.00
N GLY A 128 -1.69 11.43 1.00
CA GLY A 128 -1.00 10.15 0.97
C GLY A 128 -1.44 9.29 -0.23
N GLN A 129 -2.74 9.22 -0.50
CA GLN A 129 -3.29 8.50 -1.66
C GLN A 129 -2.89 9.12 -3.00
N LEU A 130 -2.90 10.46 -3.12
CA LEU A 130 -2.46 11.17 -4.33
C LEU A 130 -0.98 10.94 -4.62
N ARG A 131 -0.12 11.12 -3.61
CA ARG A 131 1.33 10.83 -3.71
C ARG A 131 1.59 9.38 -4.07
N PHE A 132 0.84 8.46 -3.46
CA PHE A 132 0.88 7.05 -3.78
C PHE A 132 0.55 6.75 -5.27
N CYS A 133 -0.38 7.52 -5.85
CA CYS A 133 -0.74 7.42 -7.28
C CYS A 133 0.23 8.18 -8.22
N GLY A 134 1.36 8.68 -7.71
CA GLY A 134 2.35 9.42 -8.50
C GLY A 134 2.05 10.92 -8.65
N GLN A 135 1.00 11.42 -8.00
CA GLN A 135 0.67 12.84 -8.03
C GLN A 135 1.40 13.59 -6.93
N ARG A 136 2.24 14.55 -7.32
CA ARG A 136 2.95 15.40 -6.38
C ARG A 136 1.98 16.42 -5.79
N VAL A 137 1.92 16.47 -4.46
CA VAL A 137 1.19 17.49 -3.70
C VAL A 137 2.17 18.10 -2.70
N THR A 138 2.41 19.40 -2.84
CA THR A 138 3.31 20.23 -2.04
C THR A 138 2.62 20.71 -0.77
N GLU A 139 3.42 21.18 0.19
CA GLU A 139 2.89 21.77 1.41
C GLU A 139 2.11 23.07 1.14
N SER A 140 2.56 23.89 0.19
CA SER A 140 1.83 25.10 -0.24
C SER A 140 0.45 24.77 -0.76
N GLU A 141 0.31 23.73 -1.60
CA GLU A 141 -0.99 23.28 -2.11
C GLU A 141 -1.89 22.75 -0.98
N MET A 142 -1.34 22.12 0.06
CA MET A 142 -2.10 21.70 1.23
C MET A 142 -2.61 22.88 2.07
N ILE A 143 -1.80 23.93 2.19
CA ILE A 143 -2.15 25.17 2.89
C ILE A 143 -3.22 25.92 2.10
N GLU A 144 -2.99 26.18 0.81
CA GLU A 144 -3.98 26.80 -0.07
C GLU A 144 -5.29 26.04 -0.05
N LYS A 145 -5.23 24.70 -0.15
CA LYS A 145 -6.44 23.88 -0.09
C LYS A 145 -7.21 24.06 1.22
N THR A 146 -6.50 24.21 2.33
CA THR A 146 -7.14 24.45 3.63
C THR A 146 -7.76 25.84 3.68
N LEU A 147 -7.07 26.86 3.17
CA LEU A 147 -7.56 28.24 3.07
C LEU A 147 -8.81 28.36 2.18
N GLU A 148 -8.85 27.69 1.03
CA GLU A 148 -9.99 27.66 0.09
C GLU A 148 -11.29 27.14 0.72
N THR A 149 -11.18 26.37 1.81
CA THR A 149 -12.35 25.77 2.46
C THR A 149 -12.97 26.64 3.54
N PHE A 150 -12.30 27.75 3.91
CA PHE A 150 -12.87 28.74 4.80
C PHE A 150 -13.84 29.65 4.04
N HIS A 151 -14.88 30.11 4.73
CA HIS A 151 -15.77 31.14 4.18
C HIS A 151 -14.97 32.44 3.96
N PRO A 152 -15.22 33.21 2.88
CA PRO A 152 -14.51 34.48 2.62
C PRO A 152 -14.50 35.44 3.81
N SER A 153 -15.55 35.42 4.62
CA SER A 153 -15.68 36.23 5.84
C SER A 153 -14.68 35.89 6.96
N ASN A 154 -14.09 34.69 6.92
CA ASN A 154 -13.13 34.21 7.92
C ASN A 154 -11.68 34.33 7.43
N MET A 155 -11.46 34.76 6.18
CA MET A 155 -10.14 35.06 5.66
C MET A 155 -9.78 36.50 6.04
N VAL A 156 -8.90 36.65 7.04
CA VAL A 156 -8.29 37.96 7.33
C VAL A 156 -7.07 38.09 6.40
N LEU A 157 -7.20 38.96 5.39
CA LEU A 157 -6.11 39.39 4.50
C LEU A 157 -5.31 40.52 5.14
#